data_AF-A0A5W4RPP8-F1
#
_entry.id   AF-A0A5W4RPP8-F1
#
_cell.length_a   1.000
_cell.length_b   1.000
_cell.length_c   1.000
_cell.angle_alpha   90.00
_cell.angle_beta   90.00
_cell.angle_gamma   90.00
#
_symmetry.space_group_name_H-M   'P 1'
#
loop_
_entity.id
_entity.type
_entity.pdbx_description
1 polymer ?
#
loop_
_entity_poly.entity_id
_entity_poly.type
_entity_poly.pdbx_seq_one_letter_code
_entity_poly.pdbx_strand_id
1 'polypeptide(L)'
;RVSQAWAGAGFGNLAIPRVGQEVIVDFLNGDPDQPIIMGRTYHQDNRSPGSLPGTKTQMTIRSKTYKGDGFNELRFEDATDQERVYIHAQKNMDTEVLNNRTTDVKVDHTETIG
;
A
#
# COMPACT_ATOMS: atom_id res chain seq x y z
N ARG A 1 14.08 10.00 12.34
CA ARG A 1 14.24 8.91 11.33
C ARG A 1 12.95 8.10 11.27
N VAL A 2 12.68 7.37 10.17
CA VAL A 2 11.48 6.51 10.04
C VAL A 2 11.90 5.14 9.53
N SER A 3 11.55 4.09 10.28
CA SER A 3 11.69 2.70 9.86
C SER A 3 10.89 2.42 8.58
N GLN A 4 11.47 1.63 7.69
CA GLN A 4 10.85 1.16 6.45
C GLN A 4 10.85 -0.36 6.46
N ALA A 5 9.91 -1.01 5.78
CA ALA A 5 9.87 -2.47 5.76
C ALA A 5 11.07 -3.08 5.02
N TRP A 6 11.65 -2.34 4.06
CA TRP A 6 12.86 -2.73 3.33
C TRP A 6 13.62 -1.48 2.87
N ALA A 7 14.86 -1.29 3.30
CA ALA A 7 15.68 -0.14 2.94
C ALA A 7 17.11 -0.57 2.56
N GLY A 8 17.52 -0.26 1.33
CA GLY A 8 18.89 -0.45 0.83
C GLY A 8 19.40 0.78 0.08
N ALA A 9 20.66 0.75 -0.34
CA ALA A 9 21.26 1.86 -1.08
C ALA A 9 20.64 1.99 -2.48
N GLY A 10 19.68 2.91 -2.64
CA GLY A 10 19.00 3.17 -3.91
C GLY A 10 17.83 2.23 -4.23
N PHE A 11 17.39 1.38 -3.29
CA PHE A 11 16.26 0.47 -3.48
C PHE A 11 15.50 0.19 -2.17
N GLY A 12 14.29 -0.35 -2.27
CA GLY A 12 13.46 -0.73 -1.12
C GLY A 12 12.04 -0.16 -1.23
N ASN A 13 11.35 -0.10 -0.10
CA ASN A 13 10.06 0.59 0.01
C ASN A 13 10.22 1.96 0.67
N LEU A 14 9.35 2.89 0.28
CA LEU A 14 9.31 4.21 0.89
C LEU A 14 7.86 4.66 1.03
N ALA A 15 7.37 4.65 2.25
CA ALA A 15 6.14 5.32 2.63
C ALA A 15 6.50 6.43 3.62
N ILE A 16 6.17 7.68 3.32
CA ILE A 16 6.47 8.82 4.21
C ILE A 16 5.24 9.08 5.10
N PRO A 17 5.38 9.28 6.43
CA PRO A 17 4.26 9.70 7.27
C PRO A 17 3.71 11.05 6.81
N ARG A 18 2.39 11.19 6.74
CA ARG A 18 1.73 12.46 6.42
C ARG A 18 1.25 13.13 7.70
N VAL A 19 1.13 14.46 7.66
CA VAL A 19 0.57 15.25 8.77
C VAL A 19 -0.80 14.70 9.17
N GLY A 20 -1.01 14.53 10.48
CA GLY A 20 -2.22 13.95 11.06
C GLY A 20 -2.21 12.42 11.23
N GLN A 21 -1.19 11.72 10.71
CA GLN A 21 -1.05 10.28 10.94
C GLN A 21 -0.40 9.99 12.29
N GLU A 22 -0.90 8.97 12.97
CA GLU A 22 -0.31 8.44 14.19
C GLU A 22 0.92 7.59 13.87
N VAL A 23 1.97 7.79 14.68
CA VAL A 23 3.26 7.10 14.55
C VAL A 23 3.69 6.56 15.90
N ILE A 24 4.34 5.41 15.89
CA ILE A 24 4.99 4.85 17.08
C ILE A 24 6.42 5.37 17.10
N VAL A 25 6.77 6.14 18.14
CA VAL A 25 8.12 6.66 18.36
C VAL A 25 8.80 5.83 19.44
N ASP A 26 10.02 5.40 19.14
CA ASP A 26 10.95 4.79 20.08
C ASP A 26 12.18 5.71 20.25
N PHE A 27 12.98 5.45 21.27
CA PHE A 27 14.12 6.28 21.65
C PHE A 27 15.38 5.44 21.70
N LEU A 28 16.41 5.81 20.94
CA LEU A 28 17.62 5.02 20.83
C LEU A 28 18.31 4.90 22.19
N ASN A 29 18.51 3.67 22.67
CA ASN A 29 19.04 3.39 24.00
C ASN A 29 18.26 4.06 25.15
N GLY A 30 16.98 4.40 24.92
CA GLY A 30 16.15 5.13 25.87
C GLY A 30 16.46 6.63 25.99
N ASP A 31 17.29 7.19 25.12
CA ASP A 31 17.62 8.62 25.10
C ASP A 31 16.46 9.44 24.50
N PRO A 32 15.73 10.25 25.31
CA PRO A 32 14.60 11.04 24.82
C PRO A 32 14.98 12.06 23.74
N ASP A 33 16.26 12.44 23.64
CA ASP A 33 16.76 13.37 22.63
C ASP A 33 17.08 12.66 21.30
N GLN A 34 16.96 11.33 21.23
CA GLN A 34 17.21 10.52 20.03
C GLN A 34 15.99 9.71 19.56
N PRO A 35 14.91 10.36 19.13
CA PRO A 35 13.71 9.68 18.66
C PRO A 35 13.87 9.02 17.28
N ILE A 36 13.21 7.87 17.11
CA ILE A 36 13.06 7.15 15.85
C ILE A 36 11.63 6.63 15.70
N ILE A 37 11.01 6.85 14.54
CA ILE A 37 9.69 6.28 14.25
C ILE A 37 9.85 4.81 13.86
N MET A 38 9.22 3.91 14.59
CA MET A 38 9.32 2.46 14.42
C MET A 38 8.08 1.83 13.78
N GLY A 39 6.95 2.53 13.76
CA GLY A 39 5.71 1.98 13.24
C GLY A 39 4.62 3.02 13.03
N ARG A 40 3.46 2.53 12.58
CA ARG A 40 2.24 3.30 12.35
C ARG A 40 1.03 2.48 12.76
N THR A 41 -0.01 3.19 13.16
CA THR A 41 -1.25 2.60 13.64
C THR A 41 -2.45 3.26 12.96
N TYR A 42 -3.52 2.48 12.84
CA TYR A 42 -4.84 3.01 12.51
C TYR A 42 -5.58 3.32 13.82
N HIS A 43 -6.43 4.33 13.79
CA HIS A 43 -7.33 4.71 14.89
C HIS A 43 -8.68 5.19 14.31
N GLN A 44 -9.58 5.69 15.15
CA GLN A 44 -10.96 6.01 14.76
C GLN A 44 -11.08 7.00 13.60
N ASP A 45 -10.18 7.98 13.52
CA ASP A 45 -10.15 9.02 12.49
C ASP A 45 -9.23 8.67 11.31
N ASN A 46 -8.15 7.91 11.56
CA ASN A 46 -7.31 7.29 10.53
C ASN A 46 -7.60 5.79 10.44
N ARG A 47 -8.73 5.43 9.83
CA ARG A 47 -9.16 4.02 9.70
C ARG A 47 -8.34 3.26 8.67
N SER A 48 -8.26 1.94 8.85
CA SER A 48 -7.67 1.06 7.84
C SER A 48 -8.46 1.13 6.53
N PRO A 49 -7.80 0.89 5.39
CA PRO A 49 -8.51 0.57 4.15
C PRO A 49 -9.50 -0.58 4.34
N GLY A 50 -10.61 -0.55 3.60
CA GLY A 50 -11.66 -1.57 3.70
C GLY A 50 -12.63 -1.31 4.86
N SER A 51 -13.34 -2.35 5.28
CA SER A 51 -14.36 -2.26 6.34
C SER A 51 -14.27 -3.50 7.20
N LEU A 52 -13.34 -3.50 8.15
CA LEU A 52 -13.16 -4.60 9.08
C LEU A 52 -14.37 -4.73 10.03
N PRO A 53 -14.78 -5.98 10.37
CA PRO A 53 -14.14 -7.26 10.01
C PRO A 53 -14.56 -7.83 8.63
N GLY A 54 -15.41 -7.13 7.87
CA GLY A 54 -15.92 -7.62 6.57
C GLY A 54 -14.84 -7.88 5.52
N THR A 55 -13.76 -7.11 5.52
CA THR A 55 -12.61 -7.27 4.60
C THR A 55 -11.43 -8.00 5.23
N LYS A 56 -11.68 -8.90 6.18
CA LYS A 56 -10.61 -9.61 6.95
C LYS A 56 -9.69 -10.49 6.10
N THR A 57 -10.14 -10.93 4.93
CA THR A 57 -9.38 -11.75 3.97
C THR A 57 -8.64 -10.90 2.95
N GLN A 58 -8.69 -9.57 3.07
CA GLN A 58 -8.04 -8.66 2.12
C GLN A 58 -6.71 -8.15 2.67
N MET A 59 -5.70 -8.16 1.81
CA MET A 59 -4.46 -7.41 1.99
C MET A 59 -4.40 -6.26 0.98
N THR A 60 -3.97 -5.08 1.39
CA THR A 60 -3.85 -3.94 0.46
C THR A 60 -2.64 -3.05 0.73
N ILE A 61 -2.07 -2.56 -0.36
CA ILE A 61 -1.17 -1.40 -0.40
C ILE A 61 -1.95 -0.30 -1.12
N ARG A 62 -2.48 0.65 -0.34
CA ARG A 62 -3.30 1.76 -0.84
C ARG A 62 -2.64 3.09 -0.54
N SER A 63 -2.56 3.96 -1.55
CA SER A 63 -2.12 5.35 -1.40
C SER A 63 -3.31 6.29 -1.17
N LYS A 64 -3.05 7.58 -1.04
CA LYS A 64 -4.08 8.64 -1.07
C LYS A 64 -3.55 9.77 -1.93
N THR A 65 -4.36 10.31 -2.84
CA THR A 65 -4.03 11.52 -3.58
C THR A 65 -3.61 12.62 -2.60
N TYR A 66 -2.46 13.25 -2.85
CA TYR A 66 -1.97 14.29 -1.94
C TYR A 66 -2.81 15.56 -2.13
N LYS A 67 -3.39 16.08 -1.03
CA LYS A 67 -4.27 17.26 -1.05
C LYS A 67 -5.45 17.15 -2.04
N GLY A 68 -5.92 15.94 -2.29
CA GLY A 68 -7.08 15.69 -3.14
C GLY A 68 -7.71 14.35 -2.83
N ASP A 69 -8.73 14.01 -3.61
CA ASP A 69 -9.48 12.78 -3.47
C ASP A 69 -8.93 11.68 -4.39
N GLY A 70 -9.17 10.43 -4.01
CA GLY A 70 -8.74 9.26 -4.76
C GLY A 70 -7.49 8.56 -4.22
N PHE A 71 -7.11 7.48 -4.89
CA PHE A 71 -6.05 6.57 -4.45
C PHE A 71 -5.52 5.68 -5.58
N ASN A 72 -4.27 5.24 -5.47
CA ASN A 72 -3.79 4.06 -6.19
C ASN A 72 -3.84 2.86 -5.23
N GLU A 73 -4.08 1.66 -5.74
CA GLU A 73 -4.18 0.47 -4.91
C GLU A 73 -3.68 -0.78 -5.62
N LEU A 74 -2.95 -1.60 -4.88
CA LEU A 74 -2.75 -3.02 -5.14
C LEU A 74 -3.41 -3.78 -3.99
N ARG A 75 -4.44 -4.58 -4.29
CA ARG A 75 -5.18 -5.36 -3.30
C ARG A 75 -5.26 -6.82 -3.69
N PHE A 76 -5.15 -7.68 -2.68
CA PHE A 76 -5.30 -9.13 -2.77
C PHE A 76 -6.52 -9.52 -1.94
N GLU A 77 -7.39 -10.35 -2.51
CA GLU A 77 -8.48 -11.06 -1.82
C GLU A 77 -8.06 -12.53 -1.70
N ASP A 78 -8.09 -13.04 -0.48
CA ASP A 78 -7.68 -14.42 -0.14
C ASP A 78 -8.87 -15.27 0.35
N ALA A 79 -10.11 -14.80 0.17
CA ALA A 79 -11.28 -15.63 0.40
C ALA A 79 -11.31 -16.81 -0.56
N THR A 80 -11.48 -18.03 -0.02
CA THR A 80 -11.50 -19.28 -0.79
C THR A 80 -12.52 -19.23 -1.92
N ASP A 81 -12.08 -19.62 -3.11
CA ASP A 81 -12.84 -19.62 -4.37
C ASP A 81 -13.30 -18.22 -4.85
N GLN A 82 -12.77 -17.16 -4.25
CA GLN A 82 -13.03 -15.75 -4.57
C GLN A 82 -11.73 -14.94 -4.66
N GLU A 83 -10.60 -15.63 -4.85
CA GLU A 83 -9.27 -15.01 -4.86
C GLU A 83 -9.16 -14.00 -5.99
N ARG A 84 -8.57 -12.84 -5.69
CA ARG A 84 -8.47 -11.76 -6.67
C ARG A 84 -7.29 -10.85 -6.41
N VAL A 85 -6.57 -10.51 -7.48
CA VAL A 85 -5.69 -9.35 -7.51
C VAL A 85 -6.44 -8.17 -8.14
N TYR A 86 -6.42 -7.02 -7.48
CA TYR A 86 -6.98 -5.77 -7.96
C TYR A 86 -5.89 -4.70 -8.05
N ILE A 87 -5.74 -4.12 -9.24
CA ILE A 87 -4.81 -3.03 -9.52
C ILE A 87 -5.65 -1.81 -9.92
N HIS A 88 -5.46 -0.70 -9.21
CA HIS A 88 -6.14 0.56 -9.48
C HIS A 88 -5.14 1.70 -9.66
N ALA A 89 -5.26 2.37 -10.79
CA ALA A 89 -4.56 3.62 -11.08
C ALA A 89 -5.56 4.77 -11.08
N GLN A 90 -5.33 5.79 -10.23
CA GLN A 90 -6.22 6.93 -10.10
C GLN A 90 -6.28 7.82 -11.35
N LYS A 91 -5.23 7.81 -12.18
CA LYS A 91 -5.12 8.66 -13.36
C LYS A 91 -4.55 7.90 -14.55
N ASN A 92 -3.23 7.76 -14.62
CA ASN A 92 -2.55 7.02 -15.69
C ASN A 92 -1.95 5.74 -15.10
N MET A 93 -1.92 4.68 -15.90
CA MET A 93 -1.17 3.45 -15.61
C MET A 93 -0.14 3.24 -16.71
N ASP A 94 1.13 3.45 -16.37
CA ASP A 94 2.25 3.17 -17.26
C ASP A 94 2.85 1.81 -16.92
N THR A 95 3.20 1.01 -17.93
CA THR A 95 3.85 -0.30 -17.75
C THR A 95 5.03 -0.40 -18.72
N GLU A 96 6.25 -0.44 -18.18
CA GLU A 96 7.48 -0.60 -18.95
C GLU A 96 8.06 -2.01 -18.74
N VAL A 97 8.33 -2.72 -19.83
CA VAL A 97 8.91 -4.07 -19.81
C VAL A 97 10.11 -4.09 -20.75
N LEU A 98 11.31 -4.30 -20.20
CA LEU A 98 12.59 -4.20 -20.94
C LEU A 98 12.96 -5.45 -21.76
N ASN A 99 12.15 -6.49 -21.69
CA ASN A 99 12.31 -7.73 -22.44
C ASN A 99 10.93 -8.24 -22.85
N ASN A 100 10.59 -9.50 -22.54
CA ASN A 100 9.31 -10.08 -22.94
C ASN A 100 8.23 -9.91 -21.87
N ARG A 101 7.02 -9.53 -22.29
CA ARG A 101 5.79 -9.63 -21.50
C ARG A 101 4.95 -10.80 -21.99
N THR A 102 4.72 -11.78 -21.12
CA THR A 102 3.82 -12.91 -21.40
C THR A 102 2.56 -12.77 -20.55
N THR A 103 1.40 -13.00 -21.16
CA THR A 103 0.11 -13.08 -20.45
C THR A 103 -0.56 -14.40 -20.82
N ASP A 104 -0.89 -15.21 -19.82
CA ASP A 104 -1.57 -16.51 -19.98
C ASP A 104 -2.85 -16.47 -19.13
N VAL A 105 -3.99 -16.54 -19.81
CA VAL A 105 -5.33 -16.46 -19.18
C VAL A 105 -6.06 -17.76 -19.48
N LYS A 106 -6.41 -18.51 -18.44
CA LYS A 106 -6.97 -19.87 -18.58
C LYS A 106 -8.46 -19.92 -18.89
N VAL A 107 -9.18 -18.85 -18.59
CA VAL A 107 -10.62 -18.76 -18.81
C VAL A 107 -10.88 -17.62 -19.79
N ASP A 108 -11.22 -16.43 -19.30
CA ASP A 108 -11.60 -15.31 -20.16
C ASP A 108 -10.78 -14.06 -19.88
N HIS A 109 -10.52 -13.30 -20.94
CA HIS A 109 -9.96 -11.95 -20.87
C HIS A 109 -10.96 -10.95 -21.43
N THR A 110 -11.26 -9.90 -20.68
CA THR A 110 -12.11 -8.79 -21.12
C THR A 110 -11.32 -7.50 -21.01
N GLU A 111 -11.29 -6.75 -22.10
CA GLU A 111 -10.73 -5.40 -22.18
C GLU A 111 -11.78 -4.46 -22.78
N THR A 112 -11.85 -3.24 -22.25
CA THR A 112 -12.76 -2.22 -22.75
C THR A 112 -12.01 -0.91 -22.83
N ILE A 113 -12.05 -0.30 -24.01
CA ILE A 113 -11.38 0.96 -24.33
C ILE A 113 -12.47 1.93 -24.78
N GLY A 114 -12.46 3.13 -24.19
CA GLY A 114 -13.42 4.20 -24.50
C GLY A 114 -12.95 5.11 -25.61
#